data_AF-A0A520MW97-F1
#
_entry.id   AF-A0A520MW97-F1
#
_cell.length_a   1.000
_cell.length_b   1.000
_cell.length_c   1.000
_cell.angle_alpha   90.00
_cell.angle_beta   90.00
_cell.angle_gamma   90.00
#
_symmetry.space_group_name_H-M   'P 1'
#
loop_
_entity.id
_entity.type
_entity.pdbx_description
1 polymer ?
#
loop_
_entity_poly.entity_id
_entity_poly.type
_entity_poly.pdbx_seq_one_letter_code
_entity_poly.pdbx_strand_id
1 'polypeptide(L)'
;MSKYLTTICLILGSILPIVIDTGHTHLLNPDWDEHARVHEVWRLSTNLFIALVGMYILWVKNYLFLAGVLSSCILLGFHIATLSMPLYDGLPVGVGIEEPNPFGIPANIFLFSLLGIIQLISFMFLFKIKSY
;
A
#
# COMPACT_ATOMS: atom_id res chain seq x y z
N MET A 1 11.78 -17.23 3.42
CA MET A 1 11.71 -15.85 3.94
C MET A 1 10.88 -14.94 3.03
N SER A 2 11.26 -14.73 1.76
CA SER A 2 10.57 -13.83 0.82
C SER A 2 9.05 -14.03 0.67
N LYS A 3 8.58 -15.28 0.72
CA LYS A 3 7.14 -15.59 0.64
C LYS A 3 6.34 -14.93 1.77
N TYR A 4 6.86 -14.98 3.00
CA TYR A 4 6.22 -14.38 4.16
C TYR A 4 6.33 -12.85 4.12
N LEU A 5 7.49 -12.29 3.75
CA LEU A 5 7.66 -10.85 3.62
C LEU A 5 6.70 -10.25 2.58
N THR A 6 6.57 -10.90 1.41
CA THR A 6 5.62 -10.47 0.37
C THR A 6 4.17 -10.59 0.84
N THR A 7 3.85 -11.62 1.66
CA THR A 7 2.51 -11.75 2.26
C THR A 7 2.19 -10.60 3.20
N ILE A 8 3.15 -10.19 4.03
CA ILE A 8 3.01 -9.03 4.91
C ILE A 8 2.74 -7.77 4.09
N CYS A 9 3.50 -7.52 3.03
CA CYS A 9 3.30 -6.36 2.17
C CYS A 9 1.95 -6.38 1.44
N LEU A 10 1.52 -7.54 0.92
CA LEU A 10 0.21 -7.65 0.27
C LEU A 10 -0.94 -7.37 1.26
N ILE A 11 -0.87 -7.90 2.48
CA ILE A 11 -1.90 -7.71 3.50
C ILE A 11 -1.90 -6.26 4.00
N LEU A 12 -0.76 -5.75 4.48
CA LEU A 12 -0.68 -4.43 5.09
C LEU A 12 -0.78 -3.29 4.06
N GLY A 13 -0.41 -3.53 2.81
CA GLY A 13 -0.56 -2.56 1.73
C GLY A 13 -1.98 -2.48 1.15
N SER A 14 -2.86 -3.45 1.43
CA SER A 14 -4.22 -3.48 0.85
C SER A 14 -5.34 -3.57 1.88
N ILE A 15 -5.30 -4.55 2.79
CA ILE A 15 -6.38 -4.79 3.75
C ILE A 15 -6.37 -3.74 4.86
N LEU A 16 -5.19 -3.35 5.34
CA LEU A 16 -5.08 -2.34 6.39
C LEU A 16 -5.65 -0.97 5.93
N PRO A 17 -5.34 -0.45 4.73
CA PRO A 17 -6.01 0.74 4.19
C PRO A 17 -7.53 0.63 4.14
N ILE A 18 -8.12 -0.53 3.86
CA ILE A 18 -9.59 -0.68 3.90
C ILE A 18 -10.12 -0.41 5.31
N VAL A 19 -9.43 -0.91 6.34
CA VAL A 19 -9.86 -0.74 7.72
C VAL A 19 -9.68 0.71 8.18
N ILE A 20 -8.60 1.39 7.78
CA ILE A 20 -8.28 2.74 8.21
C ILE A 20 -9.05 3.79 7.40
N ASP A 21 -9.10 3.63 6.08
CA ASP A 21 -9.53 4.67 5.16
C ASP A 21 -11.05 4.63 4.86
N THR A 22 -11.80 3.74 5.51
CA THR A 22 -13.27 3.69 5.39
C THR A 22 -14.01 4.55 6.43
N GLY A 23 -13.29 5.13 7.40
CA GLY A 23 -13.89 5.91 8.49
C GLY A 23 -14.24 7.36 8.15
N HIS A 24 -14.69 8.10 9.17
CA HIS A 24 -15.10 9.51 9.07
C HIS A 24 -13.95 10.49 8.79
N THR A 25 -12.70 10.06 8.89
CA THR A 25 -11.54 10.87 8.50
C THR A 25 -11.22 10.75 7.01
N HIS A 26 -11.78 9.75 6.32
CA HIS A 26 -11.47 9.38 4.94
C HIS A 26 -12.75 9.17 4.10
N LEU A 27 -13.09 7.94 3.70
CA LEU A 27 -14.21 7.65 2.81
C LEU A 27 -15.54 8.24 3.29
N LEU A 28 -15.79 8.25 4.61
CA LEU A 28 -17.01 8.79 5.21
C LEU A 28 -16.82 10.20 5.78
N ASN A 29 -15.78 10.90 5.32
CA ASN A 29 -15.53 12.30 5.68
C ASN A 29 -16.60 13.20 5.03
N PRO A 30 -17.37 13.96 5.83
CA PRO A 30 -18.42 14.84 5.32
C PRO A 30 -17.88 16.03 4.51
N ASP A 31 -16.61 16.38 4.70
CA ASP A 31 -15.97 17.52 4.01
C ASP A 31 -15.39 17.11 2.64
N TRP A 32 -15.28 15.81 2.35
CA TRP A 32 -14.83 15.34 1.04
C TRP A 32 -15.94 15.47 0.00
N ASP A 33 -15.55 15.85 -1.21
CA ASP A 33 -16.45 15.82 -2.37
C ASP A 33 -16.92 14.38 -2.68
N GLU A 34 -18.14 14.24 -3.21
CA GLU A 34 -18.71 12.92 -3.51
C GLU A 34 -17.88 12.14 -4.53
N HIS A 35 -17.27 12.83 -5.49
CA HIS A 35 -16.42 12.21 -6.50
C HIS A 35 -15.12 11.66 -5.90
N ALA A 36 -14.54 12.37 -4.92
CA ALA A 36 -13.33 11.90 -4.22
C ALA A 36 -13.58 10.56 -3.51
N ARG A 37 -14.77 10.39 -2.92
CA ARG A 37 -15.19 9.11 -2.30
C ARG A 37 -15.24 7.96 -3.30
N VAL A 38 -15.67 8.22 -4.54
CA VAL A 38 -15.67 7.19 -5.61
C VAL A 38 -14.24 6.76 -5.94
N HIS A 39 -13.31 7.71 -6.08
CA HIS A 39 -11.89 7.40 -6.33
C HIS A 39 -11.26 6.63 -5.17
N GLU A 40 -11.63 6.94 -3.93
CA GLU A 40 -11.16 6.23 -2.75
C GLU A 40 -11.61 4.76 -2.74
N VAL A 41 -12.90 4.49 -3.00
CA VAL A 41 -13.40 3.11 -3.13
C VAL A 41 -12.76 2.40 -4.31
N TRP A 42 -12.57 3.09 -5.44
CA TRP A 42 -11.90 2.52 -6.61
C TRP A 42 -10.46 2.12 -6.28
N ARG A 43 -9.69 3.00 -5.63
CA ARG A 43 -8.32 2.72 -5.18
C ARG A 43 -8.26 1.53 -4.22
N LEU A 44 -9.09 1.53 -3.18
CA LEU A 44 -9.17 0.45 -2.18
C LEU A 44 -9.50 -0.91 -2.80
N SER A 45 -10.55 -0.95 -3.63
CA SER A 45 -10.99 -2.19 -4.28
C SER A 45 -9.97 -2.72 -5.30
N THR A 46 -9.32 -1.83 -6.06
CA THR A 46 -8.25 -2.20 -7.00
C THR A 46 -7.07 -2.82 -6.26
N ASN A 47 -6.61 -2.19 -5.17
CA ASN A 47 -5.51 -2.70 -4.36
C ASN A 47 -5.87 -4.05 -3.71
N LEU A 48 -7.12 -4.22 -3.26
CA LEU A 48 -7.60 -5.49 -2.74
C LEU A 48 -7.54 -6.60 -3.80
N PHE A 49 -8.04 -6.34 -5.02
CA PHE A 49 -8.01 -7.35 -6.08
C PHE A 49 -6.58 -7.70 -6.50
N ILE A 50 -5.69 -6.72 -6.61
CA ILE A 50 -4.26 -6.97 -6.86
C ILE A 50 -3.67 -7.83 -5.75
N ALA A 51 -4.00 -7.55 -4.48
CA ALA A 51 -3.51 -8.32 -3.35
C ALA A 51 -4.04 -9.76 -3.35
N LEU A 52 -5.32 -9.97 -3.66
CA LEU A 52 -5.92 -11.31 -3.77
C LEU A 52 -5.27 -12.13 -4.90
N VAL A 53 -5.07 -11.52 -6.07
CA VAL A 53 -4.35 -12.15 -7.18
C VAL A 53 -2.90 -12.46 -6.79
N GLY A 54 -2.22 -11.50 -6.14
CA GLY A 54 -0.86 -11.67 -5.62
C GLY A 54 -0.77 -12.82 -4.62
N MET A 55 -1.71 -12.91 -3.68
CA MET A 55 -1.79 -13.99 -2.69
C MET A 55 -2.02 -15.36 -3.34
N TYR A 56 -2.90 -15.44 -4.34
CA TYR A 56 -3.12 -16.67 -5.11
C TYR A 56 -1.85 -17.10 -5.85
N ILE A 57 -1.21 -16.19 -6.57
CA ILE A 57 0.03 -16.46 -7.32
C ILE A 57 1.15 -16.91 -6.37
N LEU A 58 1.23 -16.27 -5.19
CA LEU A 58 2.24 -16.54 -4.19
C LEU A 58 2.05 -17.92 -3.54
N TRP A 59 0.85 -18.20 -3.04
CA TRP A 59 0.58 -19.37 -2.20
C TRP A 59 0.18 -20.60 -3.00
N VAL A 60 -0.60 -20.44 -4.08
CA VAL A 60 -1.12 -21.55 -4.90
C VAL A 60 -0.20 -21.83 -6.09
N LYS A 61 0.20 -20.81 -6.86
CA LYS A 61 1.10 -21.02 -8.01
C LYS A 61 2.58 -21.06 -7.64
N ASN A 62 2.91 -20.74 -6.38
CA ASN A 62 4.27 -20.67 -5.86
C ASN A 62 5.20 -19.77 -6.70
N TYR A 63 4.65 -18.73 -7.33
CA TYR A 63 5.41 -17.83 -8.21
C TYR A 63 5.70 -16.49 -7.52
N LEU A 64 6.74 -16.50 -6.69
CA LEU A 64 7.10 -15.39 -5.82
C LEU A 64 7.46 -14.09 -6.55
N PHE A 65 8.14 -14.16 -7.70
CA PHE A 65 8.54 -12.94 -8.42
C PHE A 65 7.33 -12.11 -8.85
N LEU A 66 6.35 -12.74 -9.52
CA LEU A 66 5.15 -12.05 -9.98
C LEU A 66 4.31 -11.53 -8.82
N ALA A 67 4.15 -12.31 -7.74
CA ALA A 67 3.48 -11.84 -6.53
C ALA A 67 4.19 -10.63 -5.89
N GLY A 68 5.53 -10.63 -5.88
CA GLY A 68 6.33 -9.50 -5.42
C GLY A 68 6.14 -8.26 -6.28
N VAL A 69 6.08 -8.41 -7.60
CA VAL A 69 5.80 -7.30 -8.53
C VAL A 69 4.41 -6.71 -8.27
N LEU A 70 3.38 -7.55 -8.10
CA LEU A 70 2.02 -7.09 -7.78
C LEU A 70 1.95 -6.36 -6.43
N SER A 71 2.65 -6.87 -5.41
CA SER A 71 2.83 -6.18 -4.13
C SER A 71 3.48 -4.80 -4.33
N SER A 72 4.55 -4.73 -5.14
CA SER A 72 5.22 -3.48 -5.47
C SER A 72 4.33 -2.50 -6.23
N CYS A 73 3.41 -2.94 -7.09
CA CYS A 73 2.45 -2.04 -7.75
C CYS A 73 1.59 -1.28 -6.74
N ILE A 74 1.10 -1.97 -5.69
CA ILE A 74 0.32 -1.35 -4.62
C ILE A 74 1.17 -0.31 -3.88
N LEU A 75 2.38 -0.69 -3.46
CA LEU A 75 3.26 0.19 -2.69
C LEU A 75 3.72 1.39 -3.53
N LEU A 76 4.14 1.18 -4.77
CA LEU A 76 4.60 2.25 -5.66
C LEU A 76 3.47 3.21 -6.02
N GLY A 77 2.23 2.74 -6.14
CA GLY A 77 1.07 3.62 -6.34
C GLY A 77 0.95 4.68 -5.24
N PHE A 78 1.09 4.26 -3.98
CA PHE A 78 1.12 5.20 -2.83
C PHE A 78 2.32 6.15 -2.90
N HIS A 79 3.54 5.64 -3.12
CA HIS A 79 4.73 6.48 -3.16
C HIS A 79 4.70 7.50 -4.30
N ILE A 80 4.20 7.11 -5.48
CA ILE A 80 3.98 8.03 -6.59
C ILE A 80 3.02 9.14 -6.15
N ALA A 81 1.87 8.80 -5.56
CA ALA A 81 0.92 9.80 -5.06
C ALA A 81 1.58 10.75 -4.03
N THR A 82 2.32 10.23 -3.06
CA THR A 82 3.05 11.04 -2.07
C THR A 82 4.07 11.97 -2.69
N LEU A 83 4.83 11.51 -3.69
CA LEU A 83 5.85 12.33 -4.35
C LEU A 83 5.23 13.36 -5.31
N SER A 84 4.10 13.03 -5.92
CA SER A 84 3.41 13.89 -6.89
C SER A 84 2.39 14.84 -6.25
N MET A 85 2.07 14.71 -4.95
CA MET A 85 1.07 15.54 -4.29
C MET A 85 1.19 17.05 -4.50
N PRO A 86 2.41 17.67 -4.57
CA PRO A 86 2.52 19.11 -4.80
C PRO A 86 2.06 19.54 -6.20
N LEU A 87 1.84 18.61 -7.13
CA LEU A 87 1.39 18.90 -8.50
C LEU A 87 -0.12 19.13 -8.61
N TYR A 88 -0.88 18.78 -7.56
CA TYR A 88 -2.36 18.85 -7.54
C TYR A 88 -2.89 19.29 -6.18
N ASP A 89 -2.10 20.05 -5.43
CA ASP A 89 -2.44 20.56 -4.08
C ASP A 89 -2.85 19.45 -3.10
N GLY A 90 -2.25 18.27 -3.23
CA GLY A 90 -2.51 17.12 -2.37
C GLY A 90 -1.83 17.24 -1.01
N LEU A 91 -2.45 16.61 0.00
CA LEU A 91 -1.92 16.51 1.36
C LEU A 91 -1.82 15.03 1.79
N PRO A 92 -0.83 14.68 2.62
CA PRO A 92 -0.68 13.32 3.13
C PRO A 92 -1.71 12.99 4.22
N VAL A 93 -2.29 14.01 4.85
CA VAL A 93 -3.32 13.91 5.90
C VAL A 93 -4.35 15.00 5.63
N GLY A 94 -5.63 14.69 5.83
CA GLY A 94 -6.73 15.65 5.65
C GLY A 94 -6.60 16.89 6.54
N VAL A 95 -7.11 18.04 6.07
CA VAL A 95 -7.10 19.29 6.86
C VAL A 95 -7.91 19.10 8.13
N GLY A 96 -7.35 19.48 9.29
CA GLY A 96 -8.01 19.34 10.59
C GLY A 96 -8.07 17.90 11.12
N ILE A 97 -7.49 16.93 10.41
CA ILE A 97 -7.34 15.56 10.88
C ILE A 97 -5.99 15.42 11.57
N GLU A 98 -6.01 15.01 12.84
CA GLU A 98 -4.80 14.59 13.55
C GLU A 98 -4.55 13.11 13.31
N GLU A 99 -3.39 12.79 12.77
CA GLU A 99 -2.91 11.41 12.64
C GLU A 99 -1.59 11.22 13.40
N PRO A 100 -1.29 9.99 13.86
CA PRO A 100 0.01 9.68 14.43
C PRO A 100 1.13 10.08 13.48
N ASN A 101 2.17 10.70 14.04
CA ASN A 101 3.25 11.28 13.25
C ASN A 101 4.62 10.83 13.81
N PRO A 102 4.95 9.52 13.70
CA PRO A 102 6.20 8.98 14.25
C PRO A 102 7.40 9.66 13.60
N PHE A 103 8.29 10.22 14.43
CA PHE A 103 9.48 10.95 13.98
C PHE A 103 9.19 12.17 13.09
N GLY A 104 7.98 12.72 13.15
CA GLY A 104 7.57 13.85 12.31
C GLY A 104 7.25 13.47 10.85
N ILE A 105 7.13 12.17 10.55
CA ILE A 105 6.62 11.67 9.27
C ILE A 105 5.18 11.12 9.41
N PRO A 106 4.21 11.56 8.57
CA PRO A 106 2.85 11.04 8.59
C PRO A 106 2.80 9.50 8.62
N ALA A 107 1.94 8.92 9.47
CA ALA A 107 1.91 7.48 9.71
C ALA A 107 1.75 6.64 8.43
N ASN A 108 0.93 7.10 7.49
CA ASN A 108 0.77 6.45 6.19
C ASN A 108 2.09 6.41 5.40
N ILE A 109 2.80 7.53 5.27
CA ILE A 109 4.10 7.61 4.60
C ILE A 109 5.13 6.72 5.30
N PHE A 110 5.18 6.77 6.63
CA PHE A 110 6.09 5.96 7.43
C PHE A 110 5.86 4.46 7.19
N LEU A 111 4.60 4.01 7.31
CA LEU A 111 4.23 2.61 7.13
C LEU A 111 4.51 2.12 5.71
N PHE A 112 4.07 2.85 4.69
CA PHE A 112 4.27 2.44 3.30
C PHE A 112 5.76 2.43 2.93
N SER A 113 6.57 3.35 3.46
CA SER A 113 8.02 3.33 3.29
C SER A 113 8.64 2.09 3.92
N LEU A 114 8.22 1.73 5.13
CA LEU A 114 8.66 0.50 5.81
C LEU A 114 8.28 -0.75 5.00
N LEU A 115 7.05 -0.83 4.48
CA LEU A 115 6.61 -1.92 3.61
C LEU A 115 7.42 -1.98 2.31
N GLY A 116 7.79 -0.83 1.74
CA GLY A 116 8.70 -0.72 0.60
C GLY A 116 10.05 -1.36 0.88
N ILE A 117 10.67 -1.05 2.03
CA ILE A 117 11.92 -1.66 2.48
C ILE A 117 11.78 -3.18 2.65
N ILE A 118 10.69 -3.64 3.30
CA ILE A 118 10.41 -5.07 3.48
C ILE A 118 10.28 -5.77 2.12
N GLN A 119 9.62 -5.15 1.14
CA GLN A 119 9.47 -5.71 -0.20
C GLN A 119 10.81 -5.77 -0.95
N LEU A 120 11.69 -4.77 -0.79
CA LEU A 120 13.05 -4.80 -1.34
C LEU A 120 13.86 -5.95 -0.74
N ILE A 121 13.80 -6.13 0.58
CA ILE A 121 14.46 -7.25 1.27
C ILE A 121 13.92 -8.60 0.78
N SER A 122 12.60 -8.70 0.55
CA SER A 122 11.97 -9.89 -0.05
C SER A 122 12.59 -10.25 -1.40
N PHE A 123 12.80 -9.26 -2.27
CA PHE A 123 13.46 -9.45 -3.57
C PHE A 123 14.93 -9.84 -3.42
N MET A 124 15.69 -9.21 -2.51
CA MET A 124 17.08 -9.58 -2.25
C MET A 124 17.21 -11.06 -1.88
N PHE A 125 16.34 -11.56 -1.00
CA PHE A 125 16.31 -12.98 -0.65
C PHE A 125 15.90 -13.89 -1.82
N LEU A 126 14.94 -13.45 -2.66
CA LEU A 126 14.53 -14.20 -3.85
C LEU A 126 15.69 -14.39 -4.82
N PHE A 127 16.42 -13.31 -5.11
CA PHE A 127 17.52 -13.34 -6.08
C PHE A 127 18.78 -14.01 -5.54
N LYS A 128 19.06 -13.90 -4.23
CA LYS A 128 20.16 -14.65 -3.60
C LYS A 128 19.98 -16.17 -3.70
N ILE A 129 18.74 -16.67 -3.65
CA ILE A 129 18.44 -18.10 -3.79
C ILE A 129 18.65 -18.60 -5.23
N LYS A 130 18.43 -17.75 -6.24
CA LYS A 130 18.59 -18.12 -7.66
C LYS A 130 20.04 -18.12 -8.16
N SER A 131 20.98 -17.57 -7.37
CA SER A 131 22.37 -17.35 -7.81
C SER A 131 23.31 -18.50 -7.44
N TYR A 132 22.78 -19.63 -6.97
CA TYR A 132 23.47 -20.89 -6.71
C TYR A 132 22.79 -22.00 -7.52
#